data_AF-A0A6B2TLE3-F1
#
_entry.id   AF-A0A6B2TLE3-F1
#
_cell.length_a   1.000
_cell.length_b   1.000
_cell.length_c   1.000
_cell.angle_alpha   90.00
_cell.angle_beta   90.00
_cell.angle_gamma   90.00
#
_symmetry.space_group_name_H-M   'P 1'
#
loop_
_entity.id
_entity.type
_entity.pdbx_description
1 polymer ?
#
loop_
_entity_poly.entity_id
_entity_poly.type
_entity_poly.pdbx_seq_one_letter_code
_entity_poly.pdbx_strand_id
1 'polypeptide(L)' 'SLARAVLAQGVRIEGGSRFGADPGTHEHRLRIPYTLSADLSEQAVRRLATALSGGLRPGTGDDVPRRPWVA' A
#
# COMPACT_ATOMS: atom_id res chain seq x y z
N SER A 1 7.83 4.33 -4.82
CA SER A 1 7.23 2.98 -4.77
C SER A 1 5.75 3.10 -4.41
N LEU A 2 4.92 2.11 -4.77
CA LEU A 2 3.49 2.10 -4.46
C LEU A 2 3.23 2.25 -2.95
N ALA A 3 3.95 1.50 -2.11
CA ALA A 3 3.81 1.55 -0.65
C ALA A 3 3.95 2.97 -0.07
N ARG A 4 4.90 3.78 -0.56
CA ARG A 4 5.08 5.18 -0.13
C ARG A 4 3.91 6.06 -0.61
N ALA A 5 3.49 5.90 -1.86
CA ALA A 5 2.41 6.69 -2.44
C ALA A 5 1.09 6.48 -1.69
N VAL A 6 0.77 5.23 -1.34
CA VAL A 6 -0.46 4.93 -0.58
C VAL A 6 -0.35 5.29 0.90
N LEU A 7 0.86 5.25 1.49
CA LEU A 7 1.08 5.70 2.87
C LEU A 7 0.79 7.20 3.04
N ALA A 8 1.13 8.02 2.03
CA ALA A 8 0.76 9.44 2.01
C ALA A 8 -0.77 9.66 1.98
N GLN A 9 -1.53 8.68 1.48
CA GLN A 9 -3.00 8.64 1.52
C GLN A 9 -3.54 7.96 2.79
N GLY A 10 -2.68 7.59 3.76
CA GLY A 10 -3.06 6.96 5.02
C GLY A 10 -3.36 5.46 4.92
N VAL A 11 -2.91 4.78 3.86
CA VAL A 11 -3.05 3.33 3.70
C VAL A 11 -1.68 2.67 3.86
N ARG A 12 -1.56 1.69 4.75
CA ARG A 12 -0.36 0.86 4.84
C ARG A 12 -0.55 -0.42 4.03
N ILE A 13 0.40 -0.73 3.16
CA ILE A 13 0.47 -2.01 2.44
C ILE A 13 1.85 -2.64 2.63
N GLU A 14 1.87 -3.96 2.64
CA GLU A 14 3.10 -4.75 2.68
C GLU A 14 3.27 -5.50 1.35
N GLY A 15 4.48 -5.51 0.83
CA GLY A 15 4.80 -6.26 -0.40
C GLY A 15 4.69 -7.76 -0.17
N GLY A 16 4.18 -8.49 -1.16
CA GLY A 16 3.96 -9.93 -1.09
C GLY A 16 5.23 -10.75 -0.83
N SER A 17 6.42 -10.22 -1.14
CA SER A 17 7.71 -10.85 -0.83
C SER A 17 7.93 -11.12 0.66
N ARG A 18 7.26 -10.38 1.56
CA ARG A 18 7.27 -10.68 3.00
C ARG A 18 6.53 -11.96 3.38
N PHE A 19 5.76 -12.54 2.45
CA PHE A 19 4.87 -13.67 2.69
C PHE A 19 5.22 -14.91 1.84
N GLY A 20 6.22 -14.83 0.96
CA GLY A 20 6.69 -15.96 0.17
C GLY A 20 7.90 -16.63 0.82
N ALA A 21 7.98 -17.96 0.78
CA ALA A 21 9.18 -18.69 1.18
C ALA A 21 10.29 -18.59 0.12
N ASP A 22 9.90 -18.61 -1.16
CA ASP A 22 10.81 -18.52 -2.30
C ASP A 22 10.82 -17.09 -2.89
N PRO A 23 12.01 -16.52 -3.17
CA PRO A 23 12.15 -15.26 -3.89
C PRO A 23 11.35 -15.24 -5.20
N GLY A 24 10.78 -14.09 -5.59
CA GLY A 24 10.01 -13.96 -6.84
C GLY A 24 8.53 -14.35 -6.77
N THR A 25 8.10 -15.23 -5.86
CA THR A 25 6.74 -15.81 -5.90
C THR A 25 5.61 -14.79 -5.70
N HIS A 26 5.87 -13.74 -4.91
CA HIS A 26 4.83 -12.78 -4.50
C HIS A 26 5.25 -11.32 -4.66
N GLU A 27 6.31 -11.02 -5.42
CA GLU A 27 6.87 -9.67 -5.53
C GLU A 27 5.89 -8.65 -6.13
N HIS A 28 4.95 -9.11 -6.95
CA HIS A 28 3.91 -8.27 -7.58
C HIS A 28 2.55 -8.38 -6.91
N ARG A 29 2.47 -9.00 -5.73
CA ARG A 29 1.21 -9.19 -5.00
C ARG A 29 1.16 -8.30 -3.77
N LEU A 30 -0.04 -7.87 -3.41
CA LEU A 30 -0.35 -7.19 -2.16
C LEU A 30 -1.27 -8.07 -1.33
N ARG A 31 -1.08 -8.05 -0.01
CA ARG A 31 -2.03 -8.67 0.93
C ARG A 31 -3.09 -7.65 1.32
N ILE A 32 -4.36 -8.02 1.19
CA ILE A 32 -5.49 -7.27 1.72
C ILE A 32 -6.00 -8.02 2.96
N PRO A 33 -6.07 -7.38 4.15
CA PRO A 33 -6.64 -8.01 5.33
C PRO A 33 -8.15 -8.21 5.16
N TYR A 34 -8.63 -9.41 5.46
CA TYR A 34 -10.07 -9.74 5.47
C TYR A 34 -10.73 -9.52 6.83
N THR A 35 -9.95 -9.15 7.85
CA THR A 35 -10.41 -8.92 9.23
C THR A 35 -10.85 -7.48 9.47
N LEU A 36 -10.66 -6.59 8.50
CA LEU A 36 -11.14 -5.21 8.58
C LEU A 36 -12.62 -5.13 8.22
N SER A 37 -13.30 -4.10 8.72
CA SER A 37 -14.68 -3.82 8.31
C SER A 37 -14.72 -3.46 6.81
N ALA A 38 -15.85 -3.77 6.17
CA ALA A 38 -16.05 -3.47 4.75
C ALA A 38 -15.84 -1.98 4.44
N ASP A 39 -16.32 -1.08 5.31
CA ASP A 39 -16.15 0.37 5.15
C ASP A 39 -14.68 0.80 5.12
N LEU A 40 -13.83 0.17 5.94
CA LEU A 40 -12.39 0.46 5.95
C LEU A 40 -11.71 -0.11 4.71
N SER A 41 -12.10 -1.30 4.27
CA SER A 41 -11.61 -1.89 3.02
C SER A 41 -11.96 -1.04 1.81
N GLU A 42 -13.19 -0.53 1.71
CA GLU A 42 -13.59 0.37 0.62
C GLU A 42 -12.80 1.66 0.62
N GLN A 43 -12.63 2.30 1.78
CA GLN A 43 -11.83 3.52 1.91
C GLN A 43 -10.37 3.29 1.51
N ALA A 44 -9.79 2.15 1.91
CA ALA A 44 -8.43 1.78 1.57
C ALA A 44 -8.27 1.58 0.05
N VAL A 45 -9.21 0.88 -0.60
CA VAL A 45 -9.22 0.68 -2.06
C VAL A 45 -9.33 2.00 -2.82
N ARG A 46 -10.22 2.90 -2.40
CA ARG A 46 -10.37 4.23 -3.02
C ARG A 46 -9.08 5.04 -2.92
N ARG A 47 -8.45 5.08 -1.76
CA ARG A 47 -7.18 5.78 -1.53
C ARG A 47 -6.02 5.18 -2.34
N LEU A 48 -6.01 3.85 -2.48
CA LEU A 48 -5.03 3.14 -3.31
C LEU A 48 -5.20 3.49 -4.79
N ALA A 49 -6.45 3.52 -5.29
CA ALA A 49 -6.75 3.95 -6.65
C ALA A 49 -6.32 5.40 -6.89
N THR A 50 -6.62 6.33 -5.97
CA THR A 50 -6.17 7.73 -6.06
C THR A 50 -4.65 7.84 -6.17
N ALA A 51 -3.90 7.10 -5.36
CA ALA A 51 -2.43 7.11 -5.40
C ALA A 51 -1.88 6.58 -6.74
N LEU A 52 -2.54 5.57 -7.32
CA LEU A 52 -2.17 5.01 -8.63
C LEU A 52 -2.48 5.99 -9.77
N SER A 53 -3.65 6.62 -9.76
CA SER A 53 -4.06 7.61 -10.76
C SER A 53 -3.20 8.87 -10.76
N GLY A 54 -2.61 9.23 -9.61
CA GLY A 54 -1.67 10.35 -9.49
C GLY A 54 -0.29 10.11 -10.14
N GLY A 55 -0.04 8.90 -10.65
CA GLY A 55 1.23 8.51 -11.25
C GLY A 55 2.27 8.14 -10.18
N LEU A 56 2.78 6.91 -10.25
CA LEU A 56 3.89 6.49 -9.40
C LEU A 56 5.20 7.06 -9.94
N ARG A 57 5.57 8.26 -9.48
CA ARG A 57 6.93 8.76 -9.75
C ARG A 57 7.95 7.83 -9.08
N PRO A 58 9.00 7.38 -9.79
CA PRO A 58 10.15 6.73 -9.16
C PRO A 58 10.83 7.79 -8.26
N GLY A 59 10.51 7.78 -6.97
CA GLY A 59 10.96 8.79 -6.02
C GLY A 59 11.87 8.19 -4.96
N THR A 60 13.14 8.55 -5.03
CA THR A 60 14.21 8.40 -4.04
C THR A 60 13.79 9.00 -2.68
N GLY A 61 14.21 8.38 -1.57
CA GLY A 61 14.50 9.04 -0.28
C GLY A 61 13.34 9.47 0.64
N ASP A 62 13.29 8.79 1.79
CA ASP A 62 12.56 8.86 3.08
C ASP A 62 11.66 10.04 3.56
N ASP A 63 11.54 11.17 2.88
CA ASP A 63 11.06 12.39 3.55
C ASP A 63 9.59 12.76 3.24
N VAL A 64 8.60 12.04 3.80
CA VAL A 64 7.18 12.47 3.77
C VAL A 64 6.57 12.44 5.17
N PRO A 65 5.96 13.55 5.65
CA PRO A 65 5.26 13.58 6.93
C PRO A 65 4.10 12.57 6.95
N ARG A 66 4.16 11.64 7.90
CA ARG A 66 3.23 10.50 7.98
C ARG A 66 1.91 10.94 8.63
N ARG A 67 0.80 10.87 7.87
CA ARG A 67 -0.56 10.93 8.44
C ARG A 67 -0.83 9.67 9.28
N PRO A 68 -1.74 9.72 10.27
CA PRO A 68 -2.19 8.50 10.94
C PRO A 68 -2.77 7.53 9.90
N TRP A 69 -2.29 6.29 9.92
CA TRP A 69 -2.56 5.27 8.91
C TRP A 69 -3.39 4.13 9.51
N VAL A 70 -4.09 3.40 8.64
CA VAL A 70 -4.85 2.20 8.97
C VAL A 70 -4.14 0.99 8.35
N ALA A 71 -4.07 -0.12 9.08
CA ALA A 71 -3.60 -1.42 8.59
C ALA A 71 -4.70 -2.46 8.67
#